data_AF-A0A6G3Z9A2-F1
#
_entry.id   AF-A0A6G3Z9A2-F1
#
_cell.length_a   1.000
_cell.length_b   1.000
_cell.length_c   1.000
_cell.angle_alpha   90.00
_cell.angle_beta   90.00
_cell.angle_gamma   90.00
#
_symmetry.space_group_name_H-M   'P 1'
#
loop_
_entity.id
_entity.type
_entity.pdbx_description
1 polymer ?
#
loop_
_entity_poly.entity_id
_entity_poly.type
_entity_poly.pdbx_seq_one_letter_code
_entity_poly.pdbx_strand_id
1 'polypeptide(L)' 'MRHPYTPSWLFRFAIRILKYFLLGLVGCTVAYFLSVVLGFNVLSGFLVVLLENWLMRLLVVVFSLGAIAVVTESLRY' A
#
# COMPACT_ATOMS: atom_id res chain seq x y z
N MET A 1 -0.34 35.79 -5.44
CA MET A 1 0.21 35.64 -4.08
C MET A 1 0.06 34.18 -3.69
N ARG A 2 1.13 33.57 -3.15
CA ARG A 2 1.31 32.12 -3.03
C ARG A 2 0.34 31.56 -1.98
N HIS A 3 -0.58 30.69 -2.40
CA HIS A 3 -1.35 29.87 -1.46
C HIS A 3 -0.38 28.97 -0.70
N PRO A 4 -0.35 29.00 0.64
CA PRO A 4 0.43 28.05 1.41
C PRO A 4 -0.17 26.68 1.15
N TYR A 5 0.58 25.83 0.45
CA TYR A 5 0.35 24.39 0.36
C TYR A 5 0.44 23.82 1.76
N THR A 6 -0.62 23.98 2.55
CA THR A 6 -0.82 23.18 3.76
C THR A 6 -1.23 21.82 3.24
N PRO A 7 -0.38 20.78 3.33
CA PRO A 7 -0.80 19.44 2.99
C PRO A 7 -1.98 19.11 3.90
N SER A 8 -3.15 18.96 3.31
CA SER A 8 -4.37 18.51 3.96
C SER A 8 -3.99 17.33 4.85
N TRP A 9 -4.42 17.30 6.11
CA TRP A 9 -4.05 16.24 7.05
C TRP A 9 -4.31 14.83 6.46
N LEU A 10 -5.34 14.74 5.60
CA LEU A 10 -5.65 13.59 4.75
C LEU A 10 -4.55 13.18 3.76
N PHE A 11 -3.91 14.12 3.06
CA PHE A 11 -2.82 13.82 2.11
C PHE A 11 -1.59 13.27 2.84
N ARG A 12 -1.28 13.83 4.02
CA ARG A 12 -0.25 13.29 4.91
C ARG A 12 -0.60 11.88 5.40
N PHE A 13 -1.86 11.63 5.72
CA PHE A 13 -2.35 10.30 6.11
C PHE A 13 -2.25 9.30 4.96
N ALA A 14 -2.67 9.68 3.75
CA ALA A 14 -2.60 8.84 2.56
C ALA A 14 -1.14 8.46 2.24
N ILE A 15 -0.21 9.42 2.24
CA ILE A 15 1.22 9.15 2.05
C ILE A 15 1.78 8.25 3.14
N ARG A 16 1.37 8.47 4.40
CA ARG A 16 1.84 7.66 5.53
C ARG A 16 1.35 6.21 5.41
N ILE A 17 0.07 6.01 5.11
CA ILE A 17 -0.53 4.69 4.87
C ILE A 17 0.17 4.01 3.68
N LEU A 18 0.38 4.73 2.58
CA LEU A 18 1.08 4.20 1.41
C LEU A 18 2.52 3.76 1.74
N LYS A 19 3.25 4.55 2.54
CA LYS A 19 4.61 4.21 2.98
C LYS A 19 4.62 2.93 3.81
N TYR A 20 3.71 2.80 4.79
CA TYR A 20 3.60 1.59 5.59
C TYR A 20 3.14 0.39 4.76
N PHE A 21 2.28 0.61 3.77
CA PHE A 21 1.83 -0.43 2.85
C PHE A 21 2.98 -0.95 1.99
N LEU A 22 3.76 -0.07 1.36
CA LEU A 22 4.96 -0.46 0.62
C LEU A 22 5.95 -1.23 1.50
N LEU A 23 6.13 -0.79 2.75
CA LEU A 23 7.03 -1.46 3.69
C LEU A 23 6.55 -2.89 4.01
N GLY A 24 5.25 -3.08 4.20
CA GLY A 24 4.63 -4.40 4.36
C GLY A 24 4.79 -5.27 3.12
N LEU A 25 4.62 -4.69 1.93
CA LEU A 25 4.84 -5.38 0.65
C LEU A 25 6.27 -5.90 0.54
N VAL A 26 7.25 -5.05 0.86
CA VAL A 26 8.67 -5.41 0.84
C VAL A 26 8.93 -6.54 1.83
N GLY A 27 8.39 -6.48 3.04
CA GLY A 27 8.51 -7.56 4.02
C GLY A 27 7.93 -8.89 3.52
N CYS A 28 6.77 -8.85 2.85
CA CYS A 28 6.16 -10.03 2.25
C CYS A 28 6.99 -10.59 1.08
N THR A 29 7.51 -9.73 0.21
CA THR A 29 8.42 -10.13 -0.87
C THR A 29 9.67 -10.80 -0.32
N VAL A 30 10.29 -10.23 0.72
CA VAL A 30 11.47 -10.81 1.37
C VAL A 30 11.15 -12.17 1.99
N ALA A 31 10.02 -12.31 2.68
CA ALA A 31 9.58 -13.58 3.26
C ALA A 31 9.33 -14.64 2.18
N TYR A 32 8.74 -14.26 1.05
CA TYR A 32 8.53 -15.15 -0.10
C TYR A 32 9.87 -15.62 -0.68
N PHE A 33 10.81 -14.71 -0.92
CA PHE A 33 12.15 -15.06 -1.39
C PHE A 33 12.88 -16.00 -0.43
N LEU A 34 12.82 -15.74 0.89
CA LEU A 34 13.38 -16.63 1.90
C LEU A 34 12.73 -18.02 1.81
N SER A 35 11.41 -18.10 1.72
CA SER A 35 10.69 -19.37 1.66
C SER A 35 11.04 -20.19 0.41
N VAL A 36 11.21 -19.52 -0.73
CA VAL A 36 11.69 -20.14 -1.99
C VAL A 36 13.12 -20.63 -1.87
N VAL A 37 14.03 -19.81 -1.30
CA VAL A 37 15.45 -20.18 -1.11
C VAL A 37 15.61 -21.36 -0.15
N LEU A 38 14.77 -21.44 0.90
CA LEU A 38 14.76 -22.57 1.82
C LEU A 38 14.06 -23.82 1.25
N GLY A 39 13.48 -23.76 0.04
CA GLY A 39 12.84 -24.90 -0.61
C GLY A 39 11.48 -25.30 -0.01
N PHE A 40 10.86 -24.43 0.79
CA PHE A 40 9.55 -24.69 1.40
C PHE A 40 8.41 -24.40 0.42
N ASN A 41 8.26 -25.25 -0.60
CA ASN A 41 7.24 -25.09 -1.66
C ASN A 41 5.78 -24.99 -1.15
N VAL A 42 5.47 -25.64 -0.03
CA VAL A 42 4.12 -25.56 0.57
C VAL A 42 3.88 -24.21 1.22
N LEU A 43 4.91 -23.66 1.85
CA LEU A 43 4.85 -22.42 2.62
C LEU A 43 4.89 -21.20 1.68
N SER A 44 5.63 -21.29 0.58
CA SER A 44 5.62 -20.30 -0.50
C SER A 44 4.25 -20.22 -1.18
N GLY A 45 3.60 -21.37 -1.45
CA GLY A 45 2.26 -21.42 -2.03
C GLY A 45 1.20 -20.77 -1.11
N PHE A 46 1.24 -21.06 0.19
CA PHE A 46 0.36 -20.42 1.17
C PHE A 46 0.61 -18.92 1.27
N LEU A 47 1.88 -18.48 1.23
CA LEU A 47 2.24 -17.07 1.20
C LEU A 47 1.69 -16.38 -0.04
N VAL A 48 1.78 -16.98 -1.22
CA VAL A 48 1.29 -16.40 -2.47
C VAL A 48 -0.22 -16.23 -2.45
N VAL A 49 -0.98 -17.24 -2.01
CA VAL A 49 -2.44 -17.13 -1.91
C VAL A 49 -2.85 -16.08 -0.89
N LEU A 50 -2.18 -16.04 0.27
CA LEU A 50 -2.42 -15.01 1.28
C LEU A 50 -2.08 -13.63 0.73
N LEU A 51 -0.96 -13.52 0.01
CA LEU A 51 -0.49 -12.28 -0.60
C LEU A 51 -1.44 -11.82 -1.68
N GLU A 52 -1.87 -12.65 -2.64
CA GLU A 52 -2.87 -12.27 -3.66
C GLU A 52 -4.15 -11.73 -3.03
N ASN A 53 -4.67 -12.44 -2.02
CA ASN A 53 -5.90 -12.05 -1.36
C ASN A 53 -5.76 -10.76 -0.55
N TRP A 54 -4.61 -10.56 0.13
CA TRP A 54 -4.31 -9.32 0.85
C TRP A 54 -3.97 -8.17 -0.08
N LEU A 55 -3.23 -8.44 -1.15
CA LEU A 55 -2.76 -7.46 -2.13
C LEU A 55 -3.94 -6.83 -2.86
N MET A 56 -4.90 -7.64 -3.34
CA MET A 56 -6.14 -7.16 -3.95
C MET A 56 -6.91 -6.24 -3.00
N ARG A 57 -7.10 -6.67 -1.74
CA ARG A 57 -7.82 -5.87 -0.73
C ARG A 57 -7.10 -4.57 -0.41
N LEU A 58 -5.79 -4.61 -0.20
CA LEU A 58 -5.02 -3.42 0.13
C LEU A 58 -4.90 -2.48 -1.05
N LEU A 59 -4.77 -3.00 -2.27
CA LEU A 59 -4.75 -2.19 -3.48
C LEU A 59 -6.08 -1.45 -3.64
N VAL A 60 -7.21 -2.11 -3.43
CA VAL A 60 -8.53 -1.45 -3.42
C VAL A 60 -8.60 -0.35 -2.34
N VAL A 61 -8.17 -0.63 -1.12
CA VAL A 61 -8.18 0.34 -0.02
C VAL A 61 -7.28 1.54 -0.32
N VAL A 62 -6.06 1.30 -0.80
CA VAL A 62 -5.08 2.34 -1.16
C VAL A 62 -5.56 3.15 -2.35
N PHE A 63 -6.13 2.51 -3.37
CA PHE A 63 -6.67 3.19 -4.54
C PHE A 63 -7.89 4.04 -4.18
N SER A 64 -8.76 3.53 -3.30
CA SER A 64 -9.90 4.29 -2.78
C SER A 64 -9.44 5.50 -1.95
N LEU A 65 -8.43 5.33 -1.08
CA LEU A 65 -7.82 6.43 -0.33
C LEU A 65 -7.15 7.47 -1.26
N GLY A 66 -6.47 7.00 -2.31
CA GLY A 66 -5.89 7.84 -3.34
C GLY A 66 -6.94 8.63 -4.10
N ALA A 67 -8.05 7.99 -4.51
CA ALA A 67 -9.16 8.65 -5.18
C ALA A 67 -9.81 9.71 -4.28
N ILE A 68 -10.06 9.40 -3.01
CA ILE A 68 -10.57 10.37 -2.03
C ILE A 68 -9.60 11.54 -1.91
N ALA A 69 -8.29 11.28 -1.81
CA ALA A 69 -7.28 12.32 -1.75
C ALA A 69 -7.30 13.24 -2.99
N VAL A 70 -7.36 12.66 -4.20
CA VAL A 70 -7.44 13.42 -5.46
C VAL A 70 -8.74 14.23 -5.55
N VAL A 71 -9.88 13.66 -5.16
CA VAL A 71 -11.17 14.37 -5.13
C VAL A 71 -11.15 15.52 -4.13
N THR A 72 -10.57 15.32 -2.93
CA THR A 72 -10.42 16.41 -1.95
C THR A 72 -9.46 17.50 -2.41
N GLU A 73 -8.41 17.15 -3.16
CA GLU A 73 -7.51 18.13 -3.77
C GLU A 73 -8.23 18.91 -4.87
N SER A 74 -9.05 18.23 -5.69
CA SER A 74 -9.82 18.82 -6.77
C SER A 74 -10.98 19.70 -6.29
N LEU A 75 -11.60 19.39 -5.15
CA LEU A 75 -12.63 20.25 -4.51
C LEU A 75 -12.03 21.49 -3.86
N ARG A 76 -10.72 21.50 -3.63
CA ARG A 76 -9.99 22.63 -3.05
C ARG A 76 -9.49 23.61 -4.12
N TYR A 77 -9.56 23.23 -5.40
CA TYR A 77 -9.26 24.04 -6.58
C TYR A 77 -10.55 24.62 -7.18
#